data_AF-A0AAN7HFN1-F1
#
_entry.id   AF-A0AAN7HFN1-F1
#
_cell.length_a   1.000
_cell.length_b   1.000
_cell.length_c   1.000
_cell.angle_alpha   90.00
_cell.angle_beta   90.00
_cell.angle_gamma   90.00
#
_symmetry.space_group_name_H-M   'P 1'
#
loop_
_entity.id
_entity.type
_entity.pdbx_description
1 polymer ?
#
loop_
_entity_poly.entity_id
_entity_poly.type
_entity_poly.pdbx_seq_one_letter_code
_entity_poly.pdbx_strand_id
1 'polypeptide(L)'
;MRVPFVLTLSFLITAVWAGGYQNCLERIWLYQAYLIDQHNPEPQRQISYQCSNWRQNRCISNWVPCRGRQGRGQCNFDDFQVFLGNLRPGMNRQMQAINKPDGSLDVTETAKNRLWTWRNNNAAPYNFREYKAVKHGRNNHNGFIYRIGQITNDNYNKPAVRAAADEQAFRNVDDTLSKITTARVADHGRYLIPAARNALPGVTIVEKDFGPNPFHRDTWLPPAGVDPDTPGWKTVDWEGTINNVFNPLDTRTPVLCMREFRTPIVRVIQTISPRST
;
A
#
# COMPACT_ATOMS: atom_id res chain seq x y z
N MET A 1 14.66 24.50 -21.53
CA MET A 1 13.38 23.96 -21.01
C MET A 1 13.68 23.09 -19.81
N ARG A 2 13.20 23.47 -18.63
CA ARG A 2 13.50 22.80 -17.35
C ARG A 2 12.33 21.90 -16.99
N VAL A 3 12.53 20.59 -17.06
CA VAL A 3 11.58 19.61 -16.51
C VAL A 3 11.82 19.58 -15.00
N PRO A 4 10.84 19.92 -14.15
CA PRO A 4 11.06 20.03 -12.71
C PRO A 4 11.11 18.65 -12.06
N PHE A 5 12.21 18.36 -11.36
CA PHE A 5 12.48 17.14 -10.58
C PHE A 5 11.41 16.81 -9.52
N VAL A 6 10.56 17.79 -9.17
CA VAL A 6 9.38 17.64 -8.30
C VAL A 6 8.32 16.73 -8.92
N LEU A 7 8.24 16.67 -10.26
CA LEU A 7 7.41 15.69 -10.94
C LEU A 7 8.05 14.28 -10.85
N THR A 8 9.37 14.15 -10.87
CA THR A 8 10.04 12.84 -10.77
C THR A 8 9.80 12.15 -9.41
N LEU A 9 9.69 12.92 -8.31
CA LEU A 9 9.35 12.37 -6.99
C LEU A 9 7.86 12.02 -6.85
N SER A 10 6.99 12.75 -7.57
CA SER A 10 5.55 12.50 -7.63
C SER A 10 5.19 11.37 -8.62
N PHE A 11 6.11 11.02 -9.52
CA PHE A 11 5.99 9.95 -10.52
C PHE A 11 6.50 8.58 -10.03
N LEU A 12 7.07 8.46 -8.83
CA LEU A 12 7.36 7.14 -8.22
C LEU A 12 6.07 6.43 -7.72
N ILE A 13 4.89 6.92 -8.11
CA ILE A 13 3.60 6.23 -8.04
C ILE A 13 3.19 5.74 -9.45
N THR A 14 4.11 5.56 -10.40
CA THR A 14 3.83 4.72 -11.55
C THR A 14 3.71 3.30 -11.04
N ALA A 15 2.49 2.75 -11.13
CA ALA A 15 2.15 1.38 -10.83
C ALA A 15 3.19 0.40 -11.40
N VAL A 16 4.20 0.06 -10.59
CA VAL A 16 5.04 -1.11 -10.86
C VAL A 16 4.10 -2.27 -10.74
N TRP A 17 3.96 -2.99 -11.85
CA TRP A 17 3.20 -4.22 -12.03
C TRP A 17 2.52 -4.70 -10.74
N ALA A 18 1.29 -4.22 -10.59
CA ALA A 18 0.55 -4.10 -9.35
C ALA A 18 -0.04 -5.45 -8.87
N GLY A 19 0.81 -6.47 -8.83
CA GLY A 19 0.58 -7.79 -8.24
C GLY A 19 1.71 -8.21 -7.29
N GLY A 20 2.46 -7.26 -6.75
CA GLY A 20 3.52 -7.57 -5.80
C GLY A 20 3.02 -7.86 -4.38
N TYR A 21 3.97 -7.99 -3.47
CA TYR A 21 3.74 -8.05 -2.03
C TYR A 21 2.96 -6.83 -1.52
N GLN A 22 3.23 -5.64 -2.06
CA GLN A 22 2.49 -4.42 -1.76
C GLN A 22 0.98 -4.55 -2.00
N ASN A 23 0.55 -5.11 -3.13
CA ASN A 23 -0.88 -5.32 -3.41
C ASN A 23 -1.51 -6.27 -2.37
N CYS A 24 -0.74 -7.23 -1.89
CA CYS A 24 -1.17 -8.14 -0.84
C CYS A 24 -1.37 -7.40 0.49
N LEU A 25 -0.45 -6.50 0.84
CA LEU A 25 -0.56 -5.64 2.03
C LEU A 25 -1.75 -4.66 1.94
N GLU A 26 -2.00 -4.05 0.79
CA GLU A 26 -3.13 -3.11 0.59
C GLU A 26 -4.49 -3.76 0.85
N ARG A 27 -4.60 -5.07 0.62
CA ARG A 27 -5.83 -5.82 0.89
C ARG A 27 -6.02 -6.13 2.37
N ILE A 28 -4.91 -6.34 3.08
CA ILE A 28 -4.92 -6.48 4.54
C ILE A 28 -5.27 -5.14 5.17
N TRP A 29 -4.66 -4.06 4.69
CA TRP A 29 -4.97 -2.69 5.08
C TRP A 29 -6.45 -2.35 4.87
N LEU A 30 -7.00 -2.70 3.71
CA LEU A 30 -8.43 -2.58 3.43
C LEU A 30 -9.29 -3.38 4.41
N TYR A 31 -8.92 -4.62 4.72
CA TYR A 31 -9.67 -5.44 5.66
C TYR A 31 -9.63 -4.86 7.09
N GLN A 32 -8.48 -4.36 7.54
CA GLN A 32 -8.37 -3.67 8.83
C GLN A 32 -9.24 -2.39 8.87
N ALA A 33 -9.23 -1.62 7.79
CA ALA A 33 -10.12 -0.46 7.66
C ALA A 33 -11.60 -0.86 7.71
N TYR A 34 -11.96 -1.99 7.09
CA TYR A 34 -13.30 -2.57 7.19
C TYR A 34 -13.66 -2.91 8.63
N LEU A 35 -12.77 -3.54 9.41
CA LEU A 35 -13.03 -3.88 10.81
C LEU A 35 -13.39 -2.64 11.64
N ILE A 36 -12.68 -1.53 11.42
CA ILE A 36 -13.02 -0.24 12.05
C ILE A 36 -14.39 0.25 11.57
N ASP A 37 -14.63 0.24 10.26
CA ASP A 37 -15.88 0.74 9.67
C ASP A 37 -17.12 -0.03 10.13
N GLN A 38 -16.99 -1.30 10.52
CA GLN A 38 -18.09 -2.12 11.04
C GLN A 38 -18.72 -1.56 12.32
N HIS A 39 -17.99 -0.76 13.09
CA HIS A 39 -18.51 -0.14 14.31
C HIS A 39 -19.45 1.04 14.01
N ASN A 40 -19.54 1.51 12.76
CA ASN A 40 -20.61 2.41 12.36
C ASN A 40 -21.97 1.68 12.28
N PRO A 41 -23.09 2.41 12.48
CA PRO A 41 -24.42 1.91 12.12
C PRO A 41 -24.47 1.48 10.65
N GLU A 42 -25.22 0.41 10.33
CA GLU A 42 -25.25 -0.20 8.99
C GLU A 42 -25.43 0.79 7.83
N PRO A 43 -26.33 1.80 7.90
CA PRO A 43 -26.50 2.77 6.81
C PRO A 43 -25.25 3.62 6.52
N GLN A 44 -24.40 3.80 7.53
CA GLN A 44 -23.20 4.65 7.49
C GLN A 44 -21.93 3.87 7.11
N ARG A 45 -21.97 2.54 7.14
CA ARG A 45 -20.85 1.70 6.70
C ARG A 45 -20.60 1.89 5.20
N GLN A 46 -19.34 2.01 4.83
CA GLN A 46 -18.90 2.29 3.47
C GLN A 46 -17.95 1.22 2.92
N ILE A 47 -17.13 0.59 3.75
CA ILE A 47 -16.16 -0.41 3.33
C ILE A 47 -16.84 -1.78 3.30
N SER A 48 -16.37 -2.68 2.43
CA SER A 48 -16.92 -4.02 2.23
C SER A 48 -18.27 -4.02 1.54
N TYR A 49 -18.50 -3.04 0.66
CA TYR A 49 -19.66 -3.02 -0.22
C TYR A 49 -19.22 -3.16 -1.67
N GLN A 50 -19.89 -4.05 -2.40
CA GLN A 50 -19.68 -4.21 -3.83
C GLN A 50 -20.95 -3.84 -4.58
N CYS A 51 -20.78 -3.18 -5.73
CA CYS A 51 -21.88 -2.99 -6.64
C CYS A 51 -22.26 -4.33 -7.29
N SER A 52 -23.52 -4.74 -7.15
CA SER A 52 -24.03 -5.98 -7.77
C SER A 52 -24.10 -5.93 -9.29
N ASN A 53 -24.29 -4.73 -9.88
CA ASN A 53 -24.30 -4.54 -11.32
C ASN A 53 -23.67 -3.17 -11.69
N TRP A 54 -22.44 -3.22 -12.19
CA TRP A 54 -21.68 -2.03 -12.59
C TRP A 54 -21.73 -1.85 -14.11
N ARG A 55 -22.29 -0.73 -14.60
CA ARG A 55 -22.35 -0.39 -16.03
C ARG A 55 -22.21 1.12 -16.24
N GLN A 56 -21.66 1.53 -17.38
CA GLN A 56 -21.51 2.95 -17.74
C GLN A 56 -20.83 3.79 -16.63
N ASN A 57 -19.79 3.23 -16.01
CA ASN A 57 -19.04 3.87 -14.91
C ASN A 57 -19.89 4.27 -13.68
N ARG A 58 -21.00 3.57 -13.42
CA ARG A 58 -21.83 3.75 -12.23
C ARG A 58 -22.42 2.42 -11.76
N CYS A 59 -22.85 2.41 -10.49
CA CYS A 59 -23.65 1.32 -9.98
C CYS A 59 -25.10 1.51 -10.41
N ILE A 60 -25.68 0.55 -11.12
CA ILE A 60 -27.07 0.60 -11.60
C ILE A 60 -28.01 -0.31 -10.80
N SER A 61 -27.51 -0.91 -9.73
CA SER A 61 -28.22 -1.84 -8.85
C SER A 61 -27.80 -1.58 -7.39
N ASN A 62 -28.09 -2.53 -6.50
CA ASN A 62 -27.81 -2.43 -5.08
C ASN A 62 -26.32 -2.61 -4.76
N TRP A 63 -25.90 -1.89 -3.73
CA TRP A 63 -24.64 -2.13 -3.01
C TRP A 63 -24.85 -3.27 -2.03
N VAL A 64 -24.07 -4.33 -2.18
CA VAL A 64 -24.19 -5.55 -1.38
C VAL A 64 -23.02 -5.60 -0.39
N PRO A 65 -23.26 -5.73 0.92
CA PRO A 65 -22.19 -5.86 1.91
C PRO A 65 -21.54 -7.25 1.85
N CYS A 66 -20.28 -7.38 2.26
CA CYS A 66 -19.71 -8.69 2.56
C CYS A 66 -20.43 -9.28 3.76
N ARG A 67 -20.71 -10.59 3.68
CA ARG A 67 -21.33 -11.35 4.76
C ARG A 67 -20.44 -12.53 5.11
N GLY A 68 -20.44 -12.89 6.38
CA GLY A 68 -19.77 -14.08 6.83
C GLY A 68 -20.39 -15.33 6.20
N ARG A 69 -19.54 -16.32 5.90
CA ARG A 69 -19.99 -17.64 5.48
C ARG A 69 -20.25 -18.54 6.69
N GLN A 70 -20.99 -19.63 6.47
CA GLN A 70 -21.21 -20.69 7.46
C GLN A 70 -21.83 -20.18 8.78
N GLY A 71 -22.85 -19.32 8.68
CA GLY A 71 -23.57 -18.80 9.85
C GLY A 71 -22.87 -17.64 10.56
N ARG A 72 -21.68 -17.22 10.13
CA ARG A 72 -21.00 -16.05 10.69
C ARG A 72 -21.73 -14.77 10.30
N GLY A 73 -22.00 -13.91 11.28
CA GLY A 73 -22.59 -12.59 11.04
C GLY A 73 -21.63 -11.62 10.34
N GLN A 74 -20.31 -11.79 10.56
CA GLN A 74 -19.27 -10.94 9.98
C GLN A 74 -18.36 -11.71 9.03
N CYS A 75 -17.92 -10.99 7.99
CA CYS A 75 -16.99 -11.47 6.98
C CYS A 75 -15.57 -11.46 7.54
N ASN A 76 -14.92 -12.63 7.62
CA ASN A 76 -13.50 -12.73 7.96
C ASN A 76 -12.62 -12.36 6.75
N PHE A 77 -11.29 -12.40 6.91
CA PHE A 77 -10.39 -12.03 5.83
C PHE A 77 -10.59 -12.89 4.56
N ASP A 78 -10.76 -14.21 4.69
CA ASP A 78 -10.97 -15.08 3.52
C ASP A 78 -12.31 -14.82 2.82
N ASP A 79 -13.39 -14.67 3.59
CA ASP A 79 -14.71 -14.25 3.08
C ASP A 79 -14.57 -12.93 2.32
N PHE A 80 -13.79 -12.00 2.87
CA PHE A 80 -13.55 -10.68 2.31
C PHE A 80 -12.81 -10.79 0.97
N GLN A 81 -11.77 -11.62 0.89
CA GLN A 81 -11.06 -11.82 -0.38
C GLN A 81 -11.91 -12.46 -1.47
N VAL A 82 -12.76 -13.43 -1.10
CA VAL A 82 -13.70 -14.02 -2.06
C VAL A 82 -14.74 -12.98 -2.49
N PHE A 83 -15.27 -12.19 -1.55
CA PHE A 83 -16.25 -11.14 -1.81
C PHE A 83 -15.75 -10.09 -2.78
N LEU A 84 -14.48 -9.67 -2.66
CA LEU A 84 -13.87 -8.73 -3.60
C LEU A 84 -13.73 -9.30 -5.04
N GLY A 85 -14.05 -10.58 -5.27
CA GLY A 85 -14.00 -11.23 -6.58
C GLY A 85 -12.58 -11.41 -7.11
N ASN A 86 -11.60 -11.43 -6.21
CA ASN A 86 -10.17 -11.42 -6.54
C ASN A 86 -9.50 -12.75 -6.25
N LEU A 87 -10.19 -13.86 -6.47
CA LEU A 87 -9.60 -15.19 -6.43
C LEU A 87 -9.93 -15.87 -7.76
N ARG A 88 -8.91 -16.43 -8.42
CA ARG A 88 -9.16 -17.25 -9.61
C ARG A 88 -9.91 -18.53 -9.19
N PRO A 89 -10.67 -19.17 -10.11
CA PRO A 89 -11.22 -20.49 -9.87
C PRO A 89 -10.13 -21.44 -9.34
N GLY A 90 -10.37 -22.06 -8.17
CA GLY A 90 -9.39 -22.94 -7.50
C GLY A 90 -8.63 -22.28 -6.33
N MET A 91 -8.36 -20.97 -6.38
CA MET A 91 -7.69 -20.25 -5.27
C MET A 91 -8.61 -20.02 -4.08
N ASN A 92 -9.92 -19.96 -4.32
CA ASN A 92 -10.94 -19.78 -3.28
C ASN A 92 -11.07 -20.95 -2.29
N ARG A 93 -10.34 -22.05 -2.52
CA ARG A 93 -10.25 -23.21 -1.61
C ARG A 93 -9.08 -23.10 -0.63
N GLN A 94 -8.16 -22.17 -0.84
CA GLN A 94 -6.99 -21.96 0.01
C GLN A 94 -7.26 -20.82 0.98
N MET A 95 -7.10 -21.06 2.27
CA MET A 95 -7.11 -19.99 3.27
C MET A 95 -5.90 -19.10 3.06
N GLN A 96 -6.15 -17.80 2.89
CA GLN A 96 -5.10 -16.80 2.70
C GLN A 96 -4.72 -16.15 4.02
N ALA A 97 -5.66 -16.04 4.96
CA ALA A 97 -5.40 -15.54 6.30
C ALA A 97 -4.43 -16.44 7.05
N ILE A 98 -3.37 -15.85 7.59
CA ILE A 98 -2.52 -16.44 8.62
C ILE A 98 -2.75 -15.65 9.89
N ASN A 99 -3.17 -16.32 10.97
CA ASN A 99 -3.43 -15.69 12.25
C ASN A 99 -2.27 -15.91 13.22
N LYS A 100 -2.03 -14.92 14.07
CA LYS A 100 -1.17 -15.03 15.25
C LYS A 100 -1.81 -15.92 16.31
N PRO A 101 -1.07 -16.34 17.35
CA PRO A 101 -1.60 -17.14 18.45
C PRO A 101 -2.79 -16.48 19.19
N ASP A 102 -2.86 -15.15 19.19
CA ASP A 102 -3.97 -14.38 19.77
C ASP A 102 -5.23 -14.31 18.87
N GLY A 103 -5.20 -14.97 17.71
CA GLY A 103 -6.30 -14.98 16.74
C GLY A 103 -6.37 -13.75 15.82
N SER A 104 -5.52 -12.74 16.03
CA SER A 104 -5.42 -11.59 15.13
C SER A 104 -4.69 -11.94 13.84
N LEU A 105 -4.94 -11.17 12.78
CA LEU A 105 -4.31 -11.41 11.48
C LEU A 105 -2.81 -11.07 11.53
N ASP A 106 -1.95 -12.01 11.14
CA ASP A 106 -0.54 -11.71 10.88
C ASP A 106 -0.41 -11.04 9.51
N VAL A 107 -0.18 -9.73 9.52
CA VAL A 107 -0.09 -8.91 8.31
C VAL A 107 0.99 -9.41 7.36
N THR A 108 2.17 -9.72 7.89
CA THR A 108 3.34 -10.07 7.10
C THR A 108 3.19 -11.48 6.52
N GLU A 109 2.84 -12.47 7.36
CA GLU A 109 2.66 -13.84 6.91
C GLU A 109 1.43 -14.00 6.00
N THR A 110 0.34 -13.28 6.26
CA THR A 110 -0.83 -13.26 5.36
C THR A 110 -0.46 -12.68 4.00
N ALA A 111 0.31 -11.58 3.95
CA ALA A 111 0.73 -10.99 2.68
C ALA A 111 1.65 -11.93 1.89
N LYS A 112 2.59 -12.61 2.56
CA LYS A 112 3.44 -13.64 1.94
C LYS A 112 2.62 -14.80 1.40
N ASN A 113 1.75 -15.38 2.23
CA ASN A 113 0.92 -16.52 1.84
C ASN A 113 0.06 -16.17 0.62
N ARG A 114 -0.50 -14.96 0.60
CA ARG A 114 -1.24 -14.45 -0.55
C ARG A 114 -0.38 -14.33 -1.80
N LEU A 115 0.77 -13.66 -1.72
CA LEU A 115 1.66 -13.50 -2.87
C LEU A 115 2.03 -14.86 -3.47
N TRP A 116 2.38 -15.80 -2.62
CA TRP A 116 2.78 -17.15 -3.03
C TRP A 116 1.62 -17.97 -3.57
N THR A 117 0.40 -17.79 -3.05
CA THR A 117 -0.82 -18.36 -3.65
C THR A 117 -0.94 -17.94 -5.11
N TRP A 118 -0.69 -16.68 -5.42
CA TRP A 118 -0.75 -16.18 -6.80
C TRP A 118 0.42 -16.66 -7.65
N ARG A 119 1.66 -16.53 -7.16
CA ARG A 119 2.87 -16.92 -7.89
C ARG A 119 2.92 -18.41 -8.20
N ASN A 120 2.50 -19.27 -7.26
CA ASN A 120 2.43 -20.72 -7.47
C ASN A 120 1.41 -21.12 -8.56
N ASN A 121 0.46 -20.23 -8.87
CA ASN A 121 -0.49 -20.38 -9.97
C ASN A 121 -0.05 -19.61 -11.22
N ASN A 122 1.23 -19.26 -11.32
CA ASN A 122 1.83 -18.49 -12.40
C ASN A 122 1.02 -17.23 -12.76
N ALA A 123 0.62 -16.49 -11.73
CA ALA A 123 -0.29 -15.36 -11.86
C ALA A 123 0.13 -14.21 -10.95
N ALA A 124 -0.24 -13.00 -11.37
CA ALA A 124 -0.11 -11.81 -10.54
C ALA A 124 -1.43 -11.53 -9.80
N PRO A 125 -1.39 -11.20 -8.50
CA PRO A 125 -2.49 -10.52 -7.83
C PRO A 125 -2.99 -9.33 -8.67
N TYR A 126 -4.30 -9.25 -8.86
CA TYR A 126 -4.89 -8.14 -9.61
C TYR A 126 -5.14 -6.93 -8.73
N ASN A 127 -5.05 -5.73 -9.30
CA ASN A 127 -5.68 -4.56 -8.72
C ASN A 127 -7.20 -4.70 -8.78
N PHE A 128 -7.85 -4.47 -7.65
CA PHE A 128 -9.30 -4.35 -7.63
C PHE A 128 -9.73 -2.90 -7.82
N ARG A 129 -10.94 -2.75 -8.32
CA ARG A 129 -11.59 -1.47 -8.58
C ARG A 129 -12.34 -1.03 -7.34
N GLU A 130 -12.43 0.27 -7.10
CA GLU A 130 -13.05 0.83 -5.88
C GLU A 130 -14.50 0.33 -5.68
N TYR A 131 -15.30 0.24 -6.75
CA TYR A 131 -16.69 -0.25 -6.68
C TYR A 131 -16.85 -1.71 -6.23
N LYS A 132 -15.75 -2.47 -6.11
CA LYS A 132 -15.73 -3.82 -5.55
C LYS A 132 -15.50 -3.84 -4.03
N ALA A 133 -15.07 -2.74 -3.44
CA ALA A 133 -14.66 -2.68 -2.04
C ALA A 133 -15.34 -1.56 -1.24
N VAL A 134 -15.76 -0.48 -1.88
CA VAL A 134 -16.29 0.72 -1.22
C VAL A 134 -17.62 1.13 -1.83
N LYS A 135 -18.60 1.43 -0.98
CA LYS A 135 -19.93 1.93 -1.35
C LYS A 135 -19.80 3.24 -2.12
N HIS A 136 -20.54 3.40 -3.23
CA HIS A 136 -20.37 4.52 -4.16
C HIS A 136 -18.96 4.63 -4.77
N GLY A 137 -18.19 3.54 -4.76
CA GLY A 137 -16.86 3.49 -5.36
C GLY A 137 -16.87 3.71 -6.87
N ARG A 138 -15.77 4.23 -7.43
CA ARG A 138 -15.59 4.48 -8.87
C ARG A 138 -14.76 3.39 -9.55
N ASN A 139 -14.48 3.56 -10.84
CA ASN A 139 -13.59 2.68 -11.59
C ASN A 139 -12.12 3.16 -11.56
N ASN A 140 -11.59 3.52 -10.38
CA ASN A 140 -10.23 4.05 -10.23
C ASN A 140 -9.55 3.47 -8.98
N HIS A 141 -8.39 2.83 -9.17
CA HIS A 141 -7.62 2.26 -8.06
C HIS A 141 -6.94 3.33 -7.18
N ASN A 142 -6.47 4.44 -7.75
CA ASN A 142 -5.91 5.54 -6.95
C ASN A 142 -7.01 6.24 -6.13
N GLY A 143 -8.21 6.36 -6.71
CA GLY A 143 -9.39 6.83 -5.99
C GLY A 143 -9.75 5.93 -4.80
N PHE A 144 -9.55 4.62 -4.96
CA PHE A 144 -9.70 3.66 -3.87
C PHE A 144 -8.76 3.94 -2.69
N ILE A 145 -7.44 4.07 -2.92
CA ILE A 145 -6.47 4.31 -1.84
C ILE A 145 -6.82 5.59 -1.08
N TYR A 146 -7.09 6.68 -1.80
CA TYR A 146 -7.45 7.96 -1.20
C TYR A 146 -8.70 7.84 -0.33
N ARG A 147 -9.74 7.18 -0.85
CA ARG A 147 -11.03 7.09 -0.16
C ARG A 147 -10.99 6.21 1.09
N ILE A 148 -10.24 5.12 1.08
CA ILE A 148 -10.05 4.32 2.30
C ILE A 148 -9.38 5.16 3.38
N GLY A 149 -8.36 5.95 3.03
CA GLY A 149 -7.74 6.88 3.96
C GLY A 149 -8.74 7.89 4.55
N GLN A 150 -9.62 8.47 3.71
CA GLN A 150 -10.68 9.36 4.18
C GLN A 150 -11.66 8.66 5.13
N ILE A 151 -12.19 7.50 4.75
CA ILE A 151 -13.16 6.76 5.58
C ILE A 151 -12.55 6.39 6.93
N THR A 152 -11.29 5.93 6.95
CA THR A 152 -10.62 5.59 8.20
C THR A 152 -10.36 6.82 9.06
N ASN A 153 -9.94 7.94 8.48
CA ASN A 153 -9.76 9.19 9.21
C ASN A 153 -11.09 9.72 9.78
N ASP A 154 -12.17 9.67 8.99
CA ASP A 154 -13.51 10.06 9.45
C ASP A 154 -13.97 9.17 10.62
N ASN A 155 -13.68 7.87 10.55
CA ASN A 155 -13.98 6.93 11.62
C ASN A 155 -13.12 7.15 12.88
N TYR A 156 -11.86 7.54 12.73
CA TYR A 156 -11.00 7.92 13.85
C TYR A 156 -11.57 9.13 14.63
N ASN A 157 -12.15 10.09 13.90
CA ASN A 157 -12.73 11.30 14.47
C ASN A 157 -14.14 11.11 15.07
N LYS A 158 -14.70 9.90 15.04
CA LYS A 158 -15.98 9.56 15.69
C LYS A 158 -15.72 8.92 17.05
N PRO A 159 -16.03 9.57 18.18
CA PRO A 159 -15.74 9.03 19.52
C PRO A 159 -16.35 7.64 19.77
N ALA A 160 -17.58 7.40 19.31
CA ALA A 160 -18.25 6.11 19.46
C ALA A 160 -17.55 4.98 18.69
N VAL A 161 -17.08 5.25 17.47
CA VAL A 161 -16.35 4.26 16.66
C VAL A 161 -14.98 4.00 17.26
N ARG A 162 -14.27 5.05 17.66
CA ARG A 162 -12.95 4.93 18.30
C ARG A 162 -13.01 4.13 19.60
N ALA A 163 -14.03 4.37 20.43
CA ALA A 163 -14.22 3.62 21.67
C ALA A 163 -14.56 2.14 21.41
N ALA A 164 -15.33 1.84 20.36
CA ALA A 164 -15.77 0.48 20.07
C ALA A 164 -14.72 -0.38 19.33
N ALA A 165 -13.93 0.23 18.43
CA ALA A 165 -12.91 -0.47 17.63
C ALA A 165 -11.60 -0.72 18.38
N ASP A 166 -11.40 -0.04 19.51
CA ASP A 166 -10.14 0.05 20.25
C ASP A 166 -9.02 0.78 19.47
N GLU A 167 -8.07 1.37 20.19
CA GLU A 167 -6.93 2.08 19.62
C GLU A 167 -6.02 1.14 18.81
N GLN A 168 -5.93 -0.12 19.21
CA GLN A 168 -5.13 -1.12 18.52
C GLN A 168 -5.57 -1.34 17.07
N ALA A 169 -6.87 -1.24 16.76
CA ALA A 169 -7.35 -1.38 15.38
C ALA A 169 -6.80 -0.29 14.45
N PHE A 170 -6.72 0.96 14.95
CA PHE A 170 -6.12 2.07 14.20
C PHE A 170 -4.61 1.91 14.07
N ARG A 171 -3.91 1.51 15.14
CA ARG A 171 -2.47 1.20 15.06
C ARG A 171 -2.15 0.14 14.02
N ASN A 172 -3.00 -0.89 13.90
CA ASN A 172 -2.83 -1.95 12.90
C ASN A 172 -2.93 -1.40 11.46
N VAL A 173 -3.84 -0.45 11.22
CA VAL A 173 -3.96 0.24 9.92
C VAL A 173 -2.69 1.03 9.61
N ASP A 174 -2.21 1.83 10.56
CA ASP A 174 -1.02 2.67 10.39
C ASP A 174 0.25 1.82 10.17
N ASP A 175 0.41 0.75 10.95
CA ASP A 175 1.52 -0.19 10.82
C ASP A 175 1.52 -0.86 9.43
N THR A 176 0.35 -1.25 8.93
CA THR A 176 0.22 -1.85 7.60
C THR A 176 0.51 -0.82 6.50
N LEU A 177 0.08 0.43 6.67
CA LEU A 177 0.41 1.52 5.74
C LEU A 177 1.92 1.81 5.69
N SER A 178 2.59 1.77 6.83
CA SER A 178 4.06 1.88 6.93
C SER A 178 4.75 0.74 6.18
N LYS A 179 4.25 -0.50 6.32
CA LYS A 179 4.75 -1.66 5.56
C LYS A 179 4.51 -1.53 4.05
N ILE A 180 3.35 -1.03 3.62
CA ILE A 180 3.05 -0.74 2.20
C ILE A 180 4.05 0.27 1.65
N THR A 181 4.31 1.35 2.40
CA THR A 181 5.24 2.41 2.00
C THR A 181 6.67 1.86 1.90
N THR A 182 7.10 1.06 2.88
CA THR A 182 8.41 0.40 2.86
C THR A 182 8.55 -0.54 1.66
N ALA A 183 7.55 -1.39 1.42
CA ALA A 183 7.54 -2.31 0.28
C ALA A 183 7.64 -1.56 -1.05
N ARG A 184 6.87 -0.47 -1.23
CA ARG A 184 6.96 0.39 -2.42
C ARG A 184 8.38 0.91 -2.63
N VAL A 185 8.93 1.56 -1.62
CA VAL A 185 10.24 2.20 -1.71
C VAL A 185 11.35 1.18 -1.97
N ALA A 186 11.28 0.01 -1.34
CA ALA A 186 12.25 -1.06 -1.50
C ALA A 186 12.16 -1.74 -2.87
N ASP A 187 10.95 -2.06 -3.35
CA ASP A 187 10.74 -2.68 -4.67
C ASP A 187 11.27 -1.77 -5.81
N HIS A 188 11.18 -0.45 -5.63
CA HIS A 188 11.76 0.52 -6.55
C HIS A 188 13.28 0.63 -6.46
N GLY A 189 13.88 0.32 -5.31
CA GLY A 189 15.29 0.61 -5.03
C GLY A 189 16.26 -0.11 -5.97
N ARG A 190 15.93 -1.33 -6.41
CA ARG A 190 16.74 -2.08 -7.39
C ARG A 190 16.92 -1.36 -8.73
N TYR A 191 15.96 -0.51 -9.10
CA TYR A 191 16.03 0.33 -10.30
C TYR A 191 16.58 1.71 -9.99
N LEU A 192 16.19 2.26 -8.85
CA LEU A 192 16.56 3.62 -8.45
C LEU A 192 18.05 3.75 -8.15
N ILE A 193 18.67 2.77 -7.50
CA ILE A 193 20.10 2.81 -7.16
C ILE A 193 20.98 2.87 -8.43
N PRO A 194 20.84 1.96 -9.43
CA PRO A 194 21.58 2.09 -10.67
C PRO A 194 21.29 3.39 -11.43
N ALA A 195 20.02 3.82 -11.48
CA ALA A 195 19.64 5.05 -12.16
C ALA A 195 20.29 6.29 -11.50
N ALA A 196 20.32 6.35 -10.17
CA ALA A 196 20.96 7.43 -9.43
C ALA A 196 22.47 7.46 -9.66
N ARG A 197 23.14 6.30 -9.63
CA ARG A 197 24.58 6.18 -9.93
C ARG A 197 24.92 6.68 -11.33
N ASN A 198 24.09 6.34 -12.31
CA ASN A 198 24.29 6.77 -13.70
C ASN A 198 24.02 8.27 -13.90
N ALA A 199 23.03 8.82 -13.21
CA ALA A 199 22.63 10.22 -13.35
C ALA A 199 23.53 11.20 -12.57
N LEU A 200 24.23 10.74 -11.54
CA LEU A 200 25.04 11.57 -10.65
C LEU A 200 26.49 11.05 -10.60
N PRO A 201 27.24 11.12 -11.71
CA PRO A 201 28.64 10.71 -11.72
C PRO A 201 29.46 11.56 -10.74
N GLY A 202 30.34 10.92 -9.98
CA GLY A 202 31.16 11.57 -8.94
C GLY A 202 30.48 11.68 -7.58
N VAL A 203 29.16 11.45 -7.48
CA VAL A 203 28.45 11.44 -6.19
C VAL A 203 28.39 10.02 -5.63
N THR A 204 28.84 9.85 -4.38
CA THR A 204 28.67 8.58 -3.65
C THR A 204 27.21 8.39 -3.25
N ILE A 205 26.50 7.52 -3.97
CA ILE A 205 25.12 7.13 -3.65
C ILE A 205 25.13 6.27 -2.39
N VAL A 206 24.55 6.80 -1.31
CA VAL A 206 24.34 6.06 -0.05
C VAL A 206 23.08 5.19 -0.19
N GLU A 207 23.19 3.93 0.21
CA GLU A 207 22.07 2.99 0.20
C GLU A 207 21.41 2.96 1.59
N LYS A 208 20.08 3.01 1.63
CA LYS A 208 19.30 2.70 2.83
C LYS A 208 18.89 1.23 2.79
N ASP A 209 19.26 0.49 3.82
CA ASP A 209 18.87 -0.91 4.01
C ASP A 209 17.57 -1.01 4.80
N PHE A 210 16.60 -1.78 4.29
CA PHE A 210 15.34 -2.11 4.97
C PHE A 210 15.34 -3.53 5.54
N GLY A 211 16.46 -4.24 5.44
CA GLY A 211 16.65 -5.60 5.91
C GLY A 211 16.25 -6.66 4.88
N PRO A 212 16.02 -7.90 5.35
CA PRO A 212 15.64 -9.01 4.48
C PRO A 212 14.32 -8.74 3.75
N ASN A 213 14.26 -9.10 2.46
CA ASN A 213 13.01 -9.09 1.73
C ASN A 213 12.06 -10.14 2.35
N PRO A 214 10.89 -9.73 2.88
CA PRO A 214 10.04 -10.60 3.67
C PRO A 214 9.49 -11.80 2.89
N PHE A 215 9.37 -11.70 1.56
CA PHE A 215 8.79 -12.77 0.74
C PHE A 215 9.80 -13.47 -0.16
N HIS A 216 11.10 -13.17 -0.06
CA HIS A 216 12.13 -13.80 -0.87
C HIS A 216 12.15 -15.32 -0.71
N ARG A 217 12.33 -16.05 -1.82
CA ARG A 217 12.55 -17.50 -1.85
C ARG A 217 13.63 -17.82 -2.88
N ASP A 218 14.76 -18.37 -2.43
CA ASP A 218 15.88 -18.74 -3.31
C ASP A 218 15.50 -19.75 -4.40
N THR A 219 14.49 -20.57 -4.14
CA THR A 219 14.01 -21.62 -5.04
C THR A 219 13.03 -21.11 -6.09
N TRP A 220 12.58 -19.85 -6.01
CA TRP A 220 11.62 -19.32 -6.98
C TRP A 220 12.34 -18.69 -8.18
N LEU A 221 12.05 -19.24 -9.36
CA LEU A 221 12.47 -18.65 -10.62
C LEU A 221 11.31 -17.83 -11.20
N PRO A 222 11.50 -16.52 -11.46
CA PRO A 222 10.48 -15.70 -12.07
C PRO A 222 10.20 -16.17 -13.51
N PRO A 223 8.96 -15.97 -14.01
CA PRO A 223 8.66 -16.14 -15.43
C PRO A 223 9.54 -15.22 -16.31
N ALA A 224 9.71 -15.58 -17.58
CA ALA A 224 10.47 -14.77 -18.53
C ALA A 224 9.95 -13.32 -18.57
N GLY A 225 10.87 -12.35 -18.49
CA GLY A 225 10.55 -10.92 -18.48
C GLY A 225 10.14 -10.35 -17.12
N VAL A 226 10.18 -11.14 -16.04
CA VAL A 226 10.01 -10.67 -14.66
C VAL A 226 11.36 -10.73 -13.95
N ASP A 227 11.75 -9.61 -13.34
CA ASP A 227 13.01 -9.56 -12.58
C ASP A 227 12.91 -10.42 -11.31
N PRO A 228 13.98 -11.17 -10.97
CA PRO A 228 14.00 -11.96 -9.75
C PRO A 228 13.87 -11.08 -8.51
N ASP A 229 13.37 -11.69 -7.44
CA ASP A 229 13.40 -11.05 -6.13
C ASP A 229 14.83 -10.95 -5.62
N THR A 230 15.13 -9.91 -4.85
CA THR A 230 16.40 -9.77 -4.16
C THR A 230 16.25 -10.23 -2.71
N PRO A 231 17.29 -10.87 -2.13
CA PRO A 231 17.24 -11.32 -0.74
C PRO A 231 17.20 -10.17 0.27
N GLY A 232 17.72 -9.01 -0.11
CA GLY A 232 17.67 -7.78 0.68
C GLY A 232 16.84 -6.70 0.00
N TRP A 233 16.19 -5.90 0.82
CA TRP A 233 15.46 -4.71 0.41
C TRP A 233 16.29 -3.46 0.69
N LYS A 234 16.57 -2.69 -0.36
CA LYS A 234 17.38 -1.47 -0.28
C LYS A 234 16.79 -0.38 -1.16
N THR A 235 17.16 0.87 -0.89
CA THR A 235 16.87 2.01 -1.77
C THR A 235 17.98 3.05 -1.68
N VAL A 236 17.84 4.17 -2.40
CA VAL A 236 18.74 5.32 -2.24
C VAL A 236 18.39 6.08 -0.95
N ASP A 237 19.36 6.26 -0.07
CA ASP A 237 19.29 7.22 1.03
C ASP A 237 19.62 8.61 0.48
N TRP A 238 18.60 9.41 0.14
CA TRP A 238 18.83 10.75 -0.38
C TRP A 238 19.45 11.68 0.66
N GLU A 239 19.05 11.59 1.92
CA GLU A 239 19.60 12.43 2.97
C GLU A 239 21.07 12.06 3.24
N GLY A 240 21.35 10.75 3.34
CA GLY A 240 22.71 10.23 3.42
C GLY A 240 23.54 10.68 2.22
N THR A 241 23.04 10.52 0.99
CA THR A 241 23.75 10.90 -0.24
C THR A 241 24.07 12.39 -0.30
N ILE A 242 23.15 13.26 0.14
CA ILE A 242 23.34 14.71 0.17
C ILE A 242 24.38 15.12 1.22
N ASN A 243 24.34 14.47 2.39
CA ASN A 243 25.18 14.82 3.52
C ASN A 243 26.54 14.09 3.51
N ASN A 244 26.75 13.11 2.63
CA ASN A 244 27.98 12.35 2.50
C ASN A 244 29.04 13.14 1.71
N VAL A 245 29.54 14.21 2.33
CA VAL A 245 30.53 15.13 1.72
C VAL A 245 31.95 14.64 2.02
N PHE A 246 32.42 13.59 1.34
CA PHE A 246 33.83 13.16 1.44
C PHE A 246 34.78 13.84 0.46
N ASN A 247 34.31 14.77 -0.37
CA ASN A 247 35.20 15.49 -1.29
C ASN A 247 34.83 16.99 -1.40
N PRO A 248 35.62 17.89 -0.78
CA PRO A 248 35.37 19.33 -0.85
C PRO A 248 35.49 19.90 -2.28
N LEU A 249 36.08 19.17 -3.24
CA LEU A 249 36.12 19.55 -4.66
C LEU A 249 34.82 19.25 -5.45
N ASP A 250 33.96 18.37 -4.95
CA ASP A 250 32.64 18.06 -5.56
C ASP A 250 31.57 19.11 -5.22
N THR A 251 31.88 20.07 -4.35
CA THR A 251 30.90 21.05 -3.84
C THR A 251 30.60 22.20 -4.79
N ARG A 252 31.34 22.36 -5.90
CA ARG A 252 31.15 23.48 -6.84
C ARG A 252 30.23 23.18 -8.03
N THR A 253 29.77 21.95 -8.19
CA THR A 253 28.87 21.57 -9.30
C THR A 253 27.94 20.44 -8.85
N PRO A 254 26.62 20.63 -8.56
CA PRO A 254 25.82 21.82 -8.28
C PRO A 254 24.95 21.64 -7.00
N VAL A 255 25.43 22.01 -5.80
CA VAL A 255 24.61 21.95 -4.56
C VAL A 255 23.62 23.13 -4.45
N LEU A 256 23.69 24.09 -5.38
CA LEU A 256 22.73 25.19 -5.50
C LEU A 256 21.29 24.72 -5.75
N CYS A 257 21.10 23.52 -6.32
CA CYS A 257 19.76 22.99 -6.58
C CYS A 257 19.12 22.28 -5.38
N MET A 258 19.80 22.05 -4.24
CA MET A 258 19.21 21.35 -3.09
C MET A 258 19.07 22.23 -1.85
N ARG A 259 19.86 23.30 -1.73
CA ARG A 259 19.78 24.21 -0.58
C ARG A 259 18.50 25.06 -0.58
N GLU A 260 17.95 25.38 -1.75
CA GLU A 260 16.63 26.05 -1.90
C GLU A 260 15.43 25.17 -1.50
N PHE A 261 15.62 23.85 -1.33
CA PHE A 261 14.54 22.91 -0.98
C PHE A 261 14.45 22.56 0.51
N ARG A 262 15.36 23.05 1.36
CA ARG A 262 15.20 22.89 2.83
C ARG A 262 14.08 23.76 3.41
N THR A 263 13.73 24.87 2.75
CA THR A 263 12.76 25.84 3.26
C THR A 263 11.28 25.45 3.04
N PRO A 264 10.88 24.75 1.95
CA PRO A 264 9.48 24.36 1.77
C PRO A 264 9.06 23.11 2.54
N ILE A 265 9.99 22.18 2.83
CA ILE A 265 9.66 20.87 3.43
C ILE A 265 9.12 21.03 4.87
N VAL A 266 9.60 22.04 5.62
CA VAL A 266 9.10 22.34 6.97
C VAL A 266 7.72 23.01 6.94
N ARG A 267 7.32 23.69 5.85
CA ARG A 267 6.00 24.36 5.76
C ARG A 267 4.84 23.45 5.38
N VAL A 268 5.10 22.32 4.71
CA VAL A 268 4.02 21.40 4.28
C VAL A 268 3.53 20.52 5.43
N ILE A 269 4.34 20.30 6.47
CA ILE A 269 3.92 19.55 7.67
C ILE A 269 3.09 20.44 8.64
N GLN A 270 3.20 21.77 8.57
CA GLN A 270 2.46 22.69 9.44
C GLN A 270 1.10 23.17 8.89
N THR A 271 0.69 22.75 7.69
CA THR A 271 -0.58 23.21 7.06
C THR A 271 -1.74 22.20 7.13
N ILE A 272 -1.62 21.14 7.93
CA ILE A 272 -2.74 20.27 8.29
C ILE A 272 -3.21 20.63 9.70
N SER A 273 -3.77 21.82 9.85
CA SER A 273 -4.62 22.20 10.99
C SER A 273 -5.53 23.35 10.54
N PRO A 274 -6.83 23.11 10.31
CA PRO A 274 -7.77 24.21 10.20
C PRO A 274 -8.01 24.73 11.62
N ARG A 275 -7.50 25.93 11.91
CA ARG A 275 -7.99 26.74 13.02
C ARG A 275 -9.48 26.99 12.81
N SER A 276 -10.24 26.67 13.84
CA SER A 276 -11.58 27.15 14.09
C SER A 276 -11.61 28.68 14.11
N THR A 277 -12.45 29.26 13.27
CA THR A 277 -13.24 30.45 13.58
C THR A 277 -14.69 30.11 13.33
#